data_AF-A0A231VE40-F1
#
_entry.id   AF-A0A231VE40-F1
#
_cell.length_a   1.000
_cell.length_b   1.000
_cell.length_c   1.000
_cell.angle_alpha   90.00
_cell.angle_beta   90.00
_cell.angle_gamma   90.00
#
_symmetry.space_group_name_H-M   'P 1'
#
loop_
_entity.id
_entity.type
_entity.pdbx_description
1 polymer ?
#
loop_
_entity_poly.entity_id
_entity_poly.type
_entity_poly.pdbx_seq_one_letter_code
_entity_poly.pdbx_strand_id
1 'polypeptide(L)'
;MIDYIKGTIEERGIDYVVVETLGIGFKIIVPASTLRELPNTNDIIKLYTYLHVKEDGFQLYGFLTINEVEIFKKLIAVNGVGPKAAISILSTISIDNFYNAIKNGDSKIIEKSPGIGKKTAQRIILELKDKLFINNSESVKIDDASEDVLNALLSLGYTRQESISALYGIDCTDTENALREALKKLMK
;
A
#
# COMPACT_ATOMS: atom_id res chain seq x y z
N MET A 1 0.08 16.65 3.83
CA MET A 1 0.12 18.00 4.45
C MET A 1 1.11 18.08 5.61
N ILE A 2 1.42 16.98 6.31
CA ILE A 2 2.74 16.80 6.91
C ILE A 2 3.18 15.42 6.43
N ASP A 3 4.11 15.37 5.48
CA ASP A 3 4.45 14.14 4.76
C ASP A 3 5.70 13.46 5.33
N TYR A 4 6.55 14.24 6.00
CA TYR A 4 7.62 13.73 6.83
C TYR A 4 8.03 14.76 7.88
N ILE A 5 8.73 14.29 8.92
CA ILE A 5 9.43 15.12 9.89
C ILE A 5 10.87 14.63 9.96
N LYS A 6 11.81 15.58 9.88
CA LYS A 6 13.24 15.34 10.09
C LYS A 6 13.72 16.17 11.28
N GLY A 7 14.35 15.53 12.25
CA GLY A 7 14.75 16.18 13.50
C GLY A 7 15.37 15.20 14.48
N THR A 8 15.61 15.67 15.70
CA THR A 8 16.26 14.90 16.78
C THR A 8 15.22 14.17 17.61
N ILE A 9 15.50 12.94 18.03
CA ILE A 9 14.64 12.22 18.98
C ILE A 9 14.88 12.77 20.39
N GLU A 10 13.91 13.50 20.93
CA GLU A 10 13.96 14.01 22.31
C GLU A 10 13.40 13.01 23.32
N GLU A 11 12.36 12.27 22.94
CA GLU A 11 11.68 11.34 23.84
C GLU A 11 11.22 10.08 23.12
N ARG A 12 11.22 8.96 23.85
CA ARG A 12 10.69 7.67 23.42
C ARG A 12 9.66 7.17 24.42
N GLY A 13 8.42 7.06 23.96
CA GLY A 13 7.33 6.44 24.69
C GLY A 13 7.14 4.96 24.34
N ILE A 14 6.02 4.40 24.80
CA ILE A 14 5.66 2.99 24.55
C ILE A 14 5.19 2.79 23.10
N ASP A 15 4.47 3.75 22.55
CA ASP A 15 3.84 3.71 21.22
C ASP A 15 4.07 5.00 20.41
N TYR A 16 4.95 5.88 20.89
CA TYR A 16 5.26 7.16 20.24
C TYR A 16 6.73 7.55 20.40
N VAL A 17 7.15 8.49 19.58
CA VAL A 17 8.39 9.27 19.75
C VAL A 17 8.10 10.76 19.69
N VAL A 18 8.92 11.57 20.35
CA VAL A 18 8.92 13.02 20.18
C VAL A 18 10.12 13.38 19.33
N VAL A 19 9.87 13.97 18.17
CA VAL A 19 10.91 14.47 17.26
C VAL A 19 10.90 15.99 17.30
N GLU A 20 12.01 16.58 17.72
CA GLU A 20 12.18 18.03 17.73
C GLU A 20 12.81 18.53 16.44
N THR A 21 12.21 19.55 15.86
CA THR A 21 12.79 20.30 14.74
C THR A 21 12.45 21.77 14.91
N LEU A 22 13.47 22.61 14.81
CA LEU A 22 13.34 24.07 14.98
C LEU A 22 12.71 24.48 16.34
N GLY A 23 13.00 23.75 17.42
CA GLY A 23 12.47 24.03 18.76
C GLY A 23 11.02 23.59 18.98
N ILE A 24 10.41 22.85 18.04
CA ILE A 24 9.06 22.30 18.15
C ILE A 24 9.12 20.78 18.26
N GLY A 25 8.65 20.24 19.39
CA GLY A 25 8.53 18.80 19.60
C GLY A 25 7.23 18.22 19.02
N PHE A 26 7.36 17.36 18.03
CA PHE A 26 6.23 16.65 17.43
C PHE A 26 6.06 15.28 18.07
N LYS A 27 4.94 15.04 18.74
CA LYS A 27 4.57 13.70 19.21
C LYS A 27 4.03 12.87 18.04
N ILE A 28 4.74 11.80 17.68
CA ILE A 28 4.44 10.95 16.54
C ILE A 28 4.17 9.53 17.03
N ILE A 29 2.95 9.04 16.80
CA ILE A 29 2.56 7.65 17.09
C ILE A 29 3.19 6.75 16.03
N VAL A 30 3.86 5.69 16.43
CA VAL A 30 4.62 4.83 15.53
C VAL A 30 4.32 3.35 15.81
N PRO A 31 4.41 2.46 14.79
CA PRO A 31 4.39 1.02 15.02
C PRO A 31 5.48 0.57 16.00
N ALA A 32 5.19 -0.50 16.76
CA ALA A 32 6.19 -1.07 17.67
C ALA A 32 7.41 -1.64 16.91
N SER A 33 7.23 -2.06 15.66
CA SER A 33 8.30 -2.41 14.73
C SER A 33 9.21 -1.22 14.46
N THR A 34 8.64 -0.07 14.11
CA THR A 34 9.38 1.19 13.91
C THR A 34 10.14 1.61 15.16
N LEU A 35 9.54 1.55 16.36
CA LEU A 35 10.25 1.89 17.60
C LEU A 35 11.52 1.07 17.83
N ARG A 36 11.50 -0.22 17.48
CA ARG A 36 12.66 -1.11 17.62
C ARG A 36 13.80 -0.77 16.65
N GLU A 37 13.47 -0.21 15.49
CA GLU A 37 14.43 0.13 14.44
C GLU A 37 15.02 1.54 14.60
N LEU A 38 14.37 2.41 15.38
CA LEU A 38 14.87 3.76 15.59
C LEU A 38 16.18 3.79 16.40
N PRO A 39 17.08 4.75 16.11
CA PRO A 39 18.32 5.00 16.86
C PRO A 39 18.03 5.74 18.18
N ASN A 40 19.02 5.87 19.06
CA ASN A 40 18.80 6.36 20.43
C ASN A 40 18.31 7.82 20.50
N THR A 41 17.87 8.24 21.69
CA THR A 41 17.59 9.67 21.93
C THR A 41 18.83 10.50 21.59
N ASN A 42 18.61 11.72 21.12
CA ASN A 42 19.59 12.66 20.58
C ASN A 42 20.13 12.33 19.17
N ASP A 43 19.68 11.25 18.53
CA ASP A 43 19.98 10.97 17.13
C ASP A 43 18.99 11.67 16.18
N ILE A 44 19.48 12.05 14.99
CA ILE A 44 18.67 12.65 13.94
C ILE A 44 18.00 11.56 13.10
N ILE A 45 16.68 11.66 12.94
CA ILE A 45 15.89 10.74 12.13
C ILE A 45 15.03 11.48 11.10
N LYS A 46 14.51 10.72 10.14
CA LYS A 46 13.42 11.14 9.25
C LYS A 46 12.30 10.10 9.34
N LEU A 47 11.11 10.53 9.73
CA LEU A 47 9.90 9.71 9.68
C LEU A 47 8.96 10.26 8.62
N TYR A 48 8.44 9.39 7.76
CA TYR A 48 7.32 9.72 6.91
C TYR A 48 6.06 9.72 7.76
N THR A 49 5.16 10.67 7.53
CA THR A 49 4.04 10.90 8.43
C THR A 49 2.69 10.91 7.73
N TYR A 50 1.66 10.59 8.52
CA TYR A 50 0.27 10.75 8.15
C TYR A 50 -0.44 11.52 9.25
N LEU A 51 -0.95 12.70 8.89
CA LEU A 51 -1.77 13.52 9.78
C LEU A 51 -3.23 13.06 9.69
N HIS A 52 -3.73 12.55 10.80
CA HIS A 52 -5.11 12.16 10.96
C HIS A 52 -5.87 13.24 11.74
N VAL A 53 -6.90 13.79 11.10
CA VAL A 53 -7.71 14.89 11.64
C VAL A 53 -9.05 14.34 12.10
N LYS A 54 -9.42 14.61 13.35
CA LYS A 54 -10.71 14.31 13.95
C LYS A 54 -11.28 15.57 14.60
N GLU A 55 -12.57 15.52 14.94
CA GLU A 55 -13.22 16.61 15.69
C GLU A 55 -12.52 16.87 17.03
N ASP A 56 -12.05 15.81 17.70
CA ASP A 56 -11.36 15.89 18.99
C ASP A 56 -9.85 16.22 18.87
N GLY A 57 -9.36 16.50 17.67
CA GLY A 57 -8.00 17.00 17.44
C GLY A 57 -7.17 16.24 16.40
N PHE A 58 -5.86 16.50 16.46
CA PHE A 58 -4.88 16.07 15.47
C PHE A 58 -4.01 14.93 16.02
N GLN A 59 -3.82 13.89 15.23
CA GLN A 59 -2.91 12.79 15.56
C GLN A 59 -1.93 12.57 14.41
N LEU A 60 -0.64 12.53 14.73
CA LEU A 60 0.40 12.26 13.75
C LEU A 60 0.87 10.81 13.88
N TYR A 61 0.81 10.08 12.78
CA TYR A 61 1.36 8.73 12.67
C TYR A 61 2.65 8.76 11.87
N GLY A 62 3.66 7.98 12.27
CA GLY A 62 4.99 7.99 11.67
C GLY A 62 5.45 6.60 11.25
N PHE A 63 6.25 6.57 10.18
CA PHE A 63 6.75 5.35 9.56
C PHE A 63 8.16 5.57 8.98
N LEU A 64 8.94 4.50 8.82
CA LEU A 64 10.31 4.58 8.27
C LEU A 64 10.31 4.71 6.76
N THR A 65 9.27 4.18 6.11
CA THR A 65 9.15 4.13 4.66
C THR A 65 7.83 4.72 4.17
N ILE A 66 7.82 5.17 2.92
CA ILE A 66 6.61 5.66 2.24
C ILE A 66 5.61 4.51 2.04
N ASN A 67 6.10 3.29 1.79
CA ASN A 67 5.27 2.10 1.60
C ASN A 67 4.40 1.81 2.84
N GLU A 68 4.96 2.00 4.04
CA GLU A 68 4.20 1.86 5.29
C GLU A 68 3.09 2.92 5.42
N VAL A 69 3.37 4.17 5.03
CA VAL A 69 2.35 5.24 5.00
C VAL A 69 1.20 4.85 4.06
N GLU A 70 1.52 4.33 2.88
CA GLU A 70 0.51 3.91 1.91
C GLU A 70 -0.33 2.74 2.41
N ILE A 71 0.29 1.74 3.02
CA ILE A 71 -0.41 0.60 3.62
C ILE A 71 -1.30 1.09 4.76
N PHE A 72 -0.79 1.97 5.62
CA PHE A 72 -1.56 2.57 6.69
C PHE A 72 -2.81 3.29 6.17
N LYS A 73 -2.66 4.15 5.15
CA LYS A 73 -3.77 4.85 4.49
C LYS A 73 -4.79 3.87 3.90
N LYS A 74 -4.33 2.82 3.23
CA LYS A 74 -5.20 1.78 2.66
C LYS A 74 -5.95 1.01 3.75
N LEU A 75 -5.27 0.69 4.85
CA LEU A 75 -5.86 -0.01 6.00
C LEU A 75 -6.98 0.82 6.65
N ILE A 76 -6.73 2.09 6.98
CA ILE A 76 -7.74 2.94 7.63
C ILE A 76 -8.92 3.30 6.71
N ALA A 77 -8.77 3.11 5.40
CA ALA A 77 -9.85 3.25 4.43
C ALA A 77 -10.77 2.02 4.39
N VAL A 78 -10.40 0.91 5.02
CA VAL A 78 -11.26 -0.27 5.15
C VAL A 78 -12.31 -0.03 6.23
N ASN A 79 -13.58 -0.31 5.93
CA ASN A 79 -14.66 -0.05 6.87
C ASN A 79 -14.49 -0.87 8.16
N GLY A 80 -14.44 -0.18 9.32
CA GLY A 80 -14.25 -0.81 10.64
C GLY A 80 -12.79 -0.99 11.03
N VAL A 81 -11.84 -0.48 10.24
CA VAL A 81 -10.42 -0.45 10.57
C VAL A 81 -10.03 0.98 10.92
N GLY A 82 -9.75 1.23 12.20
CA GLY A 82 -9.26 2.52 12.66
C GLY A 82 -7.72 2.60 12.70
N PRO A 83 -7.15 3.79 12.95
CA PRO A 83 -5.71 3.99 13.07
C PRO A 83 -5.00 3.06 14.06
N LYS A 84 -5.61 2.80 15.24
CA LYS A 84 -5.05 1.87 16.24
C LYS A 84 -4.91 0.45 15.71
N ALA A 85 -5.92 -0.01 14.97
CA ALA A 85 -5.92 -1.34 14.36
C ALA A 85 -4.86 -1.42 13.24
N ALA A 86 -4.74 -0.37 12.42
CA ALA A 86 -3.72 -0.28 11.38
C ALA A 86 -2.28 -0.26 11.94
N ILE A 87 -2.03 0.51 13.02
CA ILE A 87 -0.75 0.48 13.74
C ILE A 87 -0.46 -0.91 14.30
N SER A 88 -1.47 -1.59 14.85
CA SER A 88 -1.29 -2.94 15.36
C SER A 88 -0.86 -3.93 14.27
N ILE A 89 -1.46 -3.84 13.07
CA ILE A 89 -1.09 -4.69 11.93
C ILE A 89 0.36 -4.44 11.53
N LEU A 90 0.74 -3.16 11.35
CA LEU A 90 2.11 -2.77 10.96
C LEU A 90 3.16 -3.05 12.06
N SER A 91 2.72 -3.21 13.31
CA SER A 91 3.57 -3.59 14.45
C SER A 91 3.87 -5.09 14.50
N THR A 92 2.95 -5.92 13.98
CA THR A 92 2.98 -7.39 14.10
C THR A 92 3.47 -8.07 12.82
N ILE A 93 3.21 -7.47 11.65
CA ILE A 93 3.41 -8.11 10.35
C ILE A 93 4.28 -7.21 9.48
N SER A 94 5.31 -7.78 8.85
CA SER A 94 6.12 -7.04 7.87
C SER A 94 5.31 -6.71 6.62
N ILE A 95 5.75 -5.69 5.88
CA ILE A 95 5.13 -5.25 4.64
C ILE A 95 4.99 -6.41 3.64
N ASP A 96 6.05 -7.20 3.45
CA ASP A 96 6.04 -8.32 2.50
C ASP A 96 5.04 -9.41 2.91
N ASN A 97 4.99 -9.74 4.20
CA ASN A 97 4.04 -10.72 4.72
C ASN A 97 2.61 -10.21 4.63
N PHE A 98 2.39 -8.90 4.82
CA PHE A 98 1.09 -8.28 4.61
C PHE A 98 0.64 -8.42 3.15
N TYR A 99 1.48 -8.05 2.19
CA TYR A 99 1.16 -8.20 0.75
C TYR A 99 0.89 -9.64 0.37
N ASN A 100 1.70 -10.59 0.85
CA ASN A 100 1.49 -12.02 0.61
C ASN A 100 0.18 -12.51 1.21
N ALA A 101 -0.18 -12.04 2.41
CA ALA A 101 -1.46 -12.36 3.04
C ALA A 101 -2.64 -11.86 2.20
N ILE A 102 -2.61 -10.60 1.73
CA ILE A 102 -3.66 -10.07 0.85
C ILE A 102 -3.74 -10.88 -0.45
N LYS A 103 -2.60 -11.10 -1.12
CA LYS A 103 -2.53 -11.80 -2.41
C LYS A 103 -3.13 -13.21 -2.34
N ASN A 104 -2.73 -13.97 -1.31
CA ASN A 104 -3.15 -15.36 -1.12
C ASN A 104 -4.50 -15.49 -0.40
N GLY A 105 -5.07 -14.38 0.07
CA GLY A 105 -6.30 -14.39 0.84
C GLY A 105 -6.17 -14.98 2.25
N ASP A 106 -4.97 -14.98 2.82
CA ASP A 106 -4.70 -15.58 4.14
C ASP A 106 -5.02 -14.60 5.28
N SER A 107 -6.30 -14.56 5.67
CA SER A 107 -6.76 -13.70 6.76
C SER A 107 -6.17 -14.07 8.13
N LYS A 108 -5.66 -15.30 8.31
CA LYS A 108 -5.15 -15.75 9.62
C LYS A 108 -3.88 -15.01 10.03
N ILE A 109 -3.08 -14.59 9.05
CA ILE A 109 -1.88 -13.79 9.30
C ILE A 109 -2.28 -12.45 9.92
N ILE A 110 -3.32 -11.81 9.39
CA ILE A 110 -3.81 -10.49 9.85
C ILE A 110 -4.47 -10.60 11.23
N GLU A 111 -5.22 -11.68 11.49
CA GLU A 111 -5.89 -11.97 12.77
C GLU A 111 -4.92 -12.07 13.97
N LYS A 112 -3.63 -12.32 13.74
CA LYS A 112 -2.61 -12.31 14.82
C LYS A 112 -2.40 -10.92 15.42
N SER A 113 -2.82 -9.87 14.74
CA SER A 113 -2.65 -8.49 15.21
C SER A 113 -3.65 -8.18 16.33
N PRO A 114 -3.19 -7.68 17.50
CA PRO A 114 -4.08 -7.30 18.59
C PRO A 114 -5.26 -6.40 18.16
N GLY A 115 -6.47 -6.76 18.58
CA GLY A 115 -7.69 -6.00 18.24
C GLY A 115 -8.23 -6.27 16.83
N ILE A 116 -7.63 -7.16 16.04
CA ILE A 116 -8.18 -7.63 14.77
C ILE A 116 -8.86 -9.00 14.95
N GLY A 117 -10.19 -9.03 14.83
CA GLY A 117 -10.94 -10.29 14.80
C GLY A 117 -11.08 -10.87 13.39
N LYS A 118 -11.45 -12.15 13.31
CA LYS A 118 -11.67 -12.89 12.05
C LYS A 118 -12.49 -12.12 10.99
N LYS A 119 -13.61 -11.51 11.37
CA LYS A 119 -14.48 -10.75 10.43
C LYS A 119 -13.75 -9.54 9.84
N THR A 120 -13.04 -8.79 10.68
CA THR A 120 -12.25 -7.63 10.24
C THR A 120 -11.10 -8.06 9.35
N ALA A 121 -10.38 -9.13 9.71
CA ALA A 121 -9.30 -9.67 8.90
C ALA A 121 -9.80 -10.10 7.50
N GLN A 122 -10.92 -10.81 7.41
CA GLN A 122 -11.53 -11.19 6.14
C GLN A 122 -11.95 -9.97 5.30
N ARG A 123 -12.51 -8.94 5.93
CA ARG A 123 -12.86 -7.69 5.25
C ARG A 123 -11.63 -6.97 4.70
N ILE A 124 -10.55 -6.89 5.48
CA ILE A 124 -9.27 -6.31 5.05
C ILE A 124 -8.77 -7.05 3.80
N ILE A 125 -8.75 -8.38 3.84
CA ILE A 125 -8.35 -9.20 2.68
C ILE A 125 -9.19 -8.84 1.46
N LEU A 126 -10.52 -8.87 1.58
CA LEU A 126 -11.43 -8.63 0.47
C LEU A 126 -11.23 -7.24 -0.14
N GLU A 127 -11.34 -6.19 0.67
CA GLU A 127 -11.29 -4.80 0.19
C GLU A 127 -9.90 -4.39 -0.33
N LEU A 128 -8.82 -4.91 0.27
CA LEU A 128 -7.48 -4.57 -0.16
C LEU A 128 -6.98 -5.43 -1.31
N LYS A 129 -7.48 -6.66 -1.48
CA LYS A 129 -7.13 -7.48 -2.63
C LYS A 129 -7.54 -6.78 -3.93
N ASP A 130 -8.71 -6.17 -3.93
CA ASP A 130 -9.19 -5.39 -5.06
C ASP A 130 -8.30 -4.15 -5.27
N LYS A 131 -8.08 -3.35 -4.23
CA LYS A 131 -7.33 -2.09 -4.32
C LYS A 131 -5.84 -2.25 -4.65
N LEU A 132 -5.22 -3.37 -4.24
CA LEU A 132 -3.77 -3.61 -4.43
C LEU A 132 -3.45 -4.37 -5.72
N PHE A 133 -4.35 -5.25 -6.18
CA PHE A 133 -4.04 -6.15 -7.29
C PHE A 133 -4.94 -5.96 -8.50
N ILE A 134 -6.13 -5.35 -8.38
CA ILE A 134 -6.99 -5.07 -9.53
C ILE A 134 -6.54 -3.77 -10.23
N ASN A 135 -5.97 -2.82 -9.49
CA ASN A 135 -5.38 -1.59 -10.04
C ASN A 135 -3.97 -1.76 -10.64
N ASN A 136 -3.37 -2.95 -10.54
CA ASN A 136 -2.10 -3.26 -11.22
C ASN A 136 -2.29 -3.72 -12.67
N SER A 137 -3.50 -3.56 -13.22
CA SER A 137 -3.74 -3.58 -14.67
C SER A 137 -3.44 -2.23 -15.35
N GLU A 138 -2.78 -1.28 -14.64
CA GLU A 138 -2.41 0.04 -15.21
C GLU A 138 -0.92 0.41 -15.15
N SER A 139 -0.01 -0.53 -14.86
CA SER A 139 1.43 -0.26 -15.03
C SER A 139 2.23 -1.52 -15.38
N VAL A 140 1.73 -2.30 -16.32
CA VAL A 140 2.67 -3.02 -17.20
C VAL A 140 3.37 -1.91 -17.97
N LYS A 141 4.71 -1.83 -17.92
CA LYS A 141 5.47 -1.13 -18.97
C LYS A 141 5.15 -1.89 -20.26
N ILE A 142 4.10 -1.46 -20.92
CA ILE A 142 3.74 -1.85 -22.26
C ILE A 142 4.88 -1.25 -23.09
N ASP A 143 5.75 -2.09 -23.67
CA ASP A 143 6.73 -1.64 -24.65
C ASP A 143 5.97 -0.90 -25.77
N ASP A 144 6.57 0.07 -26.45
CA ASP A 144 5.90 0.87 -27.51
C ASP A 144 5.13 -0.02 -28.51
N ALA A 145 5.71 -1.18 -28.86
CA ALA A 145 5.10 -2.16 -29.76
C ALA A 145 3.83 -2.82 -29.20
N SER A 146 3.72 -2.94 -27.88
CA SER A 146 2.52 -3.44 -27.18
C SER A 146 1.43 -2.36 -27.10
N GLU A 147 1.79 -1.08 -27.16
CA GLU A 147 0.84 0.04 -27.12
C GLU A 147 0.12 0.21 -28.46
N ASP A 148 0.81 -0.02 -29.57
CA ASP A 148 0.22 -0.05 -30.91
C ASP A 148 -0.85 -1.14 -31.04
N VAL A 149 -0.57 -2.36 -30.55
CA VAL A 149 -1.54 -3.46 -30.58
C VAL A 149 -2.72 -3.20 -29.65
N LEU A 150 -2.48 -2.59 -28.48
CA LEU A 150 -3.54 -2.15 -27.57
C LEU A 150 -4.48 -1.15 -28.27
N ASN A 151 -3.93 -0.13 -28.92
CA ASN A 151 -4.71 0.89 -29.62
C ASN A 151 -5.52 0.32 -30.79
N ALA A 152 -4.97 -0.69 -31.49
CA ALA A 152 -5.69 -1.41 -32.53
C ALA A 152 -6.89 -2.19 -31.95
N LEU A 153 -6.73 -2.90 -30.84
CA LEU A 153 -7.83 -3.63 -30.18
C LEU A 153 -8.92 -2.69 -29.65
N LEU A 154 -8.55 -1.55 -29.09
CA LEU A 154 -9.48 -0.50 -28.67
C LEU A 154 -10.28 0.05 -29.86
N SER A 155 -9.63 0.27 -31.01
CA SER A 155 -10.26 0.75 -32.24
C SER A 155 -11.25 -0.27 -32.85
N LEU A 156 -11.04 -1.56 -32.59
CA LEU A 156 -11.94 -2.65 -32.95
C LEU A 156 -13.14 -2.78 -31.98
N GLY A 157 -13.18 -1.98 -30.91
CA GLY A 157 -14.31 -1.90 -29.98
C GLY A 157 -14.16 -2.73 -28.70
N TYR A 158 -13.00 -3.34 -28.45
CA TYR A 158 -12.73 -4.05 -27.20
C TYR A 158 -12.39 -3.08 -26.07
N THR A 159 -12.71 -3.45 -24.83
CA THR A 159 -12.35 -2.63 -23.67
C THR A 159 -10.85 -2.71 -23.38
N ARG A 160 -10.32 -1.70 -22.70
CA ARG A 160 -8.90 -1.67 -22.29
C ARG A 160 -8.53 -2.89 -21.44
N GLN A 161 -9.42 -3.33 -20.55
CA GLN A 161 -9.18 -4.50 -19.70
C GLN A 161 -9.12 -5.80 -20.50
N GLU A 162 -10.06 -6.01 -21.44
CA GLU A 162 -10.05 -7.16 -22.33
C GLU A 162 -8.78 -7.18 -23.19
N SER A 163 -8.39 -6.03 -23.74
CA SER A 163 -7.21 -5.89 -24.59
C SER A 163 -5.91 -6.22 -23.83
N ILE A 164 -5.73 -5.70 -22.61
CA ILE A 164 -4.57 -6.00 -21.77
C ILE A 164 -4.55 -7.49 -21.38
N SER A 165 -5.72 -8.07 -21.07
CA SER A 165 -5.81 -9.49 -20.72
C SER A 165 -5.44 -10.41 -21.89
N ALA A 166 -5.80 -10.03 -23.11
CA ALA A 166 -5.46 -10.79 -24.32
C ALA A 166 -3.96 -10.73 -24.63
N LEU A 167 -3.35 -9.56 -24.44
CA LEU A 167 -1.91 -9.34 -24.63
C LEU A 167 -1.03 -9.98 -23.56
N TYR A 168 -1.61 -10.45 -22.44
CA TYR A 168 -0.85 -11.11 -21.39
C TYR A 168 -0.16 -12.39 -21.91
N GLY A 169 1.17 -12.40 -21.88
CA GLY A 169 2.01 -13.50 -22.32
C GLY A 169 2.20 -13.62 -23.84
N ILE A 170 1.90 -12.57 -24.62
CA ILE A 170 2.19 -12.49 -26.06
C ILE A 170 3.43 -11.61 -26.28
N ASP A 171 4.35 -12.07 -27.12
CA ASP A 171 5.46 -11.24 -27.58
C ASP A 171 4.96 -10.25 -28.64
N CYS A 172 5.03 -8.96 -28.32
CA CYS A 172 4.52 -7.87 -29.15
C CYS A 172 5.57 -7.26 -30.08
N THR A 173 6.76 -7.87 -30.21
CA THR A 173 7.77 -7.42 -31.18
C THR A 173 7.27 -7.48 -32.63
N ASP A 174 6.40 -8.45 -32.95
CA ASP A 174 5.64 -8.52 -34.19
C ASP A 174 4.18 -8.12 -33.95
N THR A 175 3.86 -6.86 -34.26
CA THR A 175 2.54 -6.28 -33.99
C THR A 175 1.40 -6.97 -34.74
N GLU A 176 1.65 -7.49 -35.96
CA GLU A 176 0.61 -8.13 -36.77
C GLU A 176 0.27 -9.52 -36.22
N ASN A 177 1.29 -10.29 -35.84
CA ASN A 177 1.10 -11.60 -35.23
C ASN A 177 0.48 -11.48 -33.83
N ALA A 178 0.94 -10.51 -33.03
CA ALA A 178 0.40 -10.23 -31.70
C ALA A 178 -1.08 -9.84 -31.73
N LEU A 179 -1.50 -9.01 -32.69
CA LEU A 179 -2.91 -8.65 -32.88
C LEU A 179 -3.75 -9.89 -33.21
N ARG A 180 -3.25 -10.77 -34.09
CA ARG A 180 -3.96 -11.99 -34.50
C ARG A 180 -4.13 -12.97 -33.33
N GLU A 181 -3.10 -13.15 -32.52
CA GLU A 181 -3.15 -13.99 -31.33
C GLU A 181 -4.06 -13.41 -30.25
N ALA A 182 -4.02 -12.10 -30.03
CA ALA A 182 -4.90 -11.41 -29.09
C ALA A 182 -6.38 -11.55 -29.50
N LEU A 183 -6.71 -11.32 -30.77
CA LEU A 183 -8.08 -11.51 -31.29
C LEU A 183 -8.54 -12.96 -31.14
N LYS A 184 -7.65 -13.94 -31.37
CA LYS A 184 -7.98 -15.36 -31.19
C LYS A 184 -8.28 -15.73 -29.74
N LYS A 185 -7.63 -15.08 -28.76
CA LYS A 185 -7.95 -15.22 -27.33
C LYS A 185 -9.27 -14.56 -26.97
N LEU A 186 -9.60 -13.42 -27.58
CA LEU A 186 -10.84 -12.67 -27.33
C LEU A 186 -12.09 -13.30 -27.97
N MET A 187 -11.92 -14.10 -29.02
CA MET A 187 -13.01 -14.83 -29.67
C MET A 187 -13.33 -16.19 -29.01
N LYS A 188 -12.62 -16.56 -27.94
CA LYS A 188 -12.85 -17.78 -27.16
C LYS A 188 -13.64 -17.47 -25.90
#